data_AF-A0A950XX20-F1
#
_entry.id   AF-A0A950XX20-F1
#
_cell.length_a   1.000
_cell.length_b   1.000
_cell.length_c   1.000
_cell.angle_alpha   90.00
_cell.angle_beta   90.00
_cell.angle_gamma   90.00
#
_symmetry.space_group_name_H-M   'P 1'
#
loop_
_entity.id
_entity.type
_entity.pdbx_description
1 polymer ?
#
loop_
_entity_poly.entity_id
_entity_poly.type
_entity_poly.pdbx_seq_one_letter_code
_entity_poly.pdbx_strand_id
1 'polypeptide(L)'
;HLIGDAQGQYIKNSAIHDTYSRCVTVHGTNDLHIENNVTYNNIGHCFFLEDAVEHGNQFVHNLGILTKCHPDAPCVATNLAAAGENRPAGRNGQNAKDILIPSDNTAATFWITNPDNVYRDNVAAGSDSNGFWMSLPEHPTGKFEGTEISAKTWPRRTPFREFKGNVAHSNYDSFMFDRNVGPDGHFGVTGSSQTGHENPADANSKAVESVFEDLTSYKNRNGAIWGRGEMHVFRNVKLADNANGFTHASGEFGRYAFTSKVVDSLFVGETENVGNPRTDAEKAYGRSLPKPEIPDYPIHGYEYYDYRHDVENTTFRNFEDNATRKSGAMTYLLYTSFGVSSNNSVEHVKFVNAKPVYFPPMERKWGNDNGGSTAYKTAVIRDKDGSFGGGPNSYVLINDGVNDSIAADAEACEIKPTWIAAVCRGDVGRLNVGGPGGGRGAFAGPGGGRGIAPAGAAPGAGPGGGRGPGGGQGGAAVAGGAGAGGRGGFGRAGGPAQPPVVLSRNGKEYNVTGTNVRAGTEIKVTTERPSVSLSLNELDAGSWVIFELPGFTTAASGAPQDSLDALRKASATSYYKDKDALWVKVVSSGDSGTGAPGGGTSVQVSR
;
A
#
# COMPACT_ATOMS: atom_id res chain seq x y z
N HIS A 1 5.09 7.87 -34.54
CA HIS A 1 6.45 7.55 -34.07
C HIS A 1 7.32 8.79 -34.27
N LEU A 2 7.73 9.41 -33.18
CA LEU A 2 8.59 10.60 -33.10
C LEU A 2 8.11 11.80 -33.92
N ILE A 3 6.80 12.01 -33.95
CA ILE A 3 6.17 13.10 -34.71
C ILE A 3 6.17 14.40 -33.89
N GLY A 4 6.22 14.31 -32.56
CA GLY A 4 5.79 15.41 -31.69
C GLY A 4 4.27 15.50 -31.71
N ASP A 5 3.73 16.70 -31.88
CA ASP A 5 2.29 16.92 -31.87
C ASP A 5 1.63 16.37 -33.14
N ALA A 6 0.74 15.41 -32.98
CA ALA A 6 0.07 14.68 -34.05
C ALA A 6 -1.44 14.94 -34.06
N GLN A 7 -1.86 16.15 -33.69
CA GLN A 7 -3.27 16.56 -33.71
C GLN A 7 -3.93 16.24 -35.06
N GLY A 8 -5.08 15.58 -34.99
CA GLY A 8 -5.84 15.13 -36.16
C GLY A 8 -5.36 13.82 -36.78
N GLN A 9 -4.23 13.25 -36.34
CA GLN A 9 -3.84 11.88 -36.70
C GLN A 9 -4.55 10.87 -35.81
N TYR A 10 -4.77 9.67 -36.35
CA TYR A 10 -5.53 8.64 -35.64
C TYR A 10 -5.18 7.21 -36.09
N ILE A 11 -5.48 6.27 -35.20
CA ILE A 11 -5.79 4.88 -35.56
C ILE A 11 -7.17 4.55 -34.99
N LYS A 12 -8.10 4.19 -35.87
CA LYS A 12 -9.49 3.98 -35.45
C LYS A 12 -10.20 2.87 -36.20
N ASN A 13 -11.21 2.28 -35.56
CA ASN A 13 -12.10 1.27 -36.17
C ASN A 13 -11.34 0.10 -36.82
N SER A 14 -10.22 -0.32 -36.21
CA SER A 14 -9.32 -1.31 -36.78
C SER A 14 -9.34 -2.62 -35.99
N ALA A 15 -9.07 -3.72 -36.70
CA ALA A 15 -8.81 -5.03 -36.09
C ALA A 15 -7.29 -5.33 -36.20
N ILE A 16 -6.64 -5.58 -35.08
CA ILE A 16 -5.19 -5.86 -35.00
C ILE A 16 -5.01 -7.20 -34.29
N HIS A 17 -4.59 -8.24 -34.99
CA HIS A 17 -4.53 -9.58 -34.40
C HIS A 17 -3.28 -10.35 -34.81
N ASP A 18 -2.92 -11.32 -33.98
CA ASP A 18 -1.80 -12.23 -34.18
C ASP A 18 -0.45 -11.49 -34.38
N THR A 19 -0.17 -10.51 -33.51
CA THR A 19 1.05 -9.71 -33.59
C THR A 19 2.17 -10.26 -32.70
N TYR A 20 3.40 -10.25 -33.21
CA TYR A 20 4.61 -10.72 -32.50
C TYR A 20 5.25 -9.65 -31.57
N SER A 21 4.47 -8.65 -31.12
CA SER A 21 4.85 -7.39 -30.45
C SER A 21 4.95 -6.21 -31.42
N ARG A 22 4.16 -5.13 -31.27
CA ARG A 22 3.09 -4.78 -30.30
C ARG A 22 1.74 -4.63 -31.04
N CYS A 23 0.70 -4.08 -30.40
CA CYS A 23 -0.51 -3.66 -31.12
C CYS A 23 -0.36 -2.22 -31.65
N VAL A 24 -0.38 -1.24 -30.74
CA VAL A 24 -0.28 0.20 -31.05
C VAL A 24 0.80 0.81 -30.16
N THR A 25 1.91 1.20 -30.78
CA THR A 25 3.02 1.89 -30.11
C THR A 25 2.94 3.39 -30.37
N VAL A 26 2.81 4.16 -29.30
CA VAL A 26 2.94 5.62 -29.31
C VAL A 26 4.31 5.96 -28.72
N HIS A 27 5.18 6.53 -29.54
CA HIS A 27 6.56 6.85 -29.19
C HIS A 27 6.83 8.29 -29.60
N GLY A 28 7.16 9.16 -28.64
CA GLY A 28 7.45 10.58 -28.85
C GLY A 28 6.40 11.28 -29.72
N THR A 29 5.14 10.90 -29.54
CA THR A 29 4.00 11.38 -30.31
C THR A 29 2.91 11.80 -29.33
N ASN A 30 2.36 13.00 -29.54
CA ASN A 30 1.40 13.65 -28.67
C ASN A 30 0.09 13.90 -29.40
N ASP A 31 -0.99 14.11 -28.64
CA ASP A 31 -2.31 14.47 -29.16
C ASP A 31 -2.88 13.49 -30.22
N LEU A 32 -2.45 12.22 -30.19
CA LEU A 32 -2.92 11.17 -31.10
C LEU A 32 -4.29 10.63 -30.66
N HIS A 33 -5.15 10.34 -31.63
CA HIS A 33 -6.45 9.71 -31.37
C HIS A 33 -6.41 8.19 -31.65
N ILE A 34 -6.56 7.36 -30.61
CA ILE A 34 -6.59 5.90 -30.67
C ILE A 34 -7.98 5.42 -30.24
N GLU A 35 -8.84 5.09 -31.20
CA GLU A 35 -10.27 4.87 -30.91
C GLU A 35 -10.88 3.62 -31.53
N ASN A 36 -11.69 2.89 -30.74
CA ASN A 36 -12.53 1.81 -31.25
C ASN A 36 -11.74 0.74 -32.03
N ASN A 37 -10.55 0.41 -31.53
CA ASN A 37 -9.75 -0.66 -32.09
C ASN A 37 -9.96 -1.94 -31.28
N VAL A 38 -10.05 -3.07 -31.98
CA VAL A 38 -10.12 -4.40 -31.36
C VAL A 38 -8.81 -5.12 -31.62
N THR A 39 -8.16 -5.58 -30.55
CA THR A 39 -6.92 -6.34 -30.64
C THR A 39 -7.10 -7.75 -30.07
N TYR A 40 -6.42 -8.72 -30.67
CA TYR A 40 -6.51 -10.12 -30.27
C TYR A 40 -5.18 -10.86 -30.42
N ASN A 41 -4.81 -11.65 -29.41
CA ASN A 41 -3.67 -12.57 -29.45
C ASN A 41 -2.36 -11.84 -29.82
N ASN A 42 -1.97 -10.88 -28.99
CA ASN A 42 -0.74 -10.12 -29.17
C ASN A 42 0.35 -10.61 -28.21
N ILE A 43 1.61 -10.50 -28.63
CA ILE A 43 2.79 -10.73 -27.78
C ILE A 43 3.29 -9.39 -27.22
N GLY A 44 3.76 -9.36 -25.97
CA GLY A 44 4.23 -8.16 -25.28
C GLY A 44 3.10 -7.18 -24.94
N HIS A 45 3.44 -5.95 -24.55
CA HIS A 45 2.43 -4.91 -24.31
C HIS A 45 1.65 -4.56 -25.60
N CYS A 46 0.34 -4.30 -25.46
CA CYS A 46 -0.54 -4.05 -26.61
C CYS A 46 -0.64 -2.57 -27.00
N PHE A 47 -1.36 -1.76 -26.20
CA PHE A 47 -1.37 -0.30 -26.31
C PHE A 47 -0.24 0.26 -25.44
N PHE A 48 0.77 0.87 -26.06
CA PHE A 48 2.08 1.07 -25.42
C PHE A 48 2.60 2.50 -25.61
N LEU A 49 2.82 3.20 -24.49
CA LEU A 49 3.59 4.44 -24.44
C LEU A 49 5.07 4.12 -24.18
N GLU A 50 5.96 4.53 -25.08
CA GLU A 50 7.36 4.05 -25.07
C GLU A 50 8.24 4.78 -24.05
N ASP A 51 8.30 6.11 -24.11
CA ASP A 51 9.37 6.87 -23.43
C ASP A 51 8.88 7.80 -22.32
N ALA A 52 7.57 7.84 -22.04
CA ALA A 52 6.93 8.68 -21.03
C ALA A 52 6.92 10.19 -21.34
N VAL A 53 7.36 10.61 -22.52
CA VAL A 53 7.12 11.97 -23.01
C VAL A 53 5.73 12.14 -23.62
N GLU A 54 5.07 11.03 -23.97
CA GLU A 54 3.83 11.03 -24.74
C GLU A 54 2.68 11.59 -23.91
N HIS A 55 2.10 12.70 -24.37
CA HIS A 55 1.00 13.37 -23.68
C HIS A 55 -0.10 13.77 -24.67
N GLY A 56 -1.29 14.06 -24.15
CA GLY A 56 -2.42 14.53 -24.97
C GLY A 56 -3.14 13.43 -25.73
N ASN A 57 -2.61 12.21 -25.72
CA ASN A 57 -3.17 11.10 -26.48
C ASN A 57 -4.48 10.64 -25.86
N GLN A 58 -5.38 10.17 -26.72
CA GLN A 58 -6.71 9.71 -26.35
C GLN A 58 -6.87 8.25 -26.72
N PHE A 59 -6.97 7.39 -25.72
CA PHE A 59 -7.29 5.96 -25.85
C PHE A 59 -8.76 5.78 -25.46
N VAL A 60 -9.62 5.62 -26.46
CA VAL A 60 -11.08 5.65 -26.28
C VAL A 60 -11.74 4.41 -26.90
N HIS A 61 -12.59 3.71 -26.16
CA HIS A 61 -13.36 2.54 -26.68
C HIS A 61 -12.50 1.40 -27.27
N ASN A 62 -11.24 1.26 -26.88
CA ASN A 62 -10.41 0.17 -27.39
C ASN A 62 -10.62 -1.12 -26.59
N LEU A 63 -10.62 -2.25 -27.27
CA LEU A 63 -10.74 -3.58 -26.68
C LEU A 63 -9.46 -4.37 -26.97
N GLY A 64 -8.73 -4.76 -25.93
CA GLY A 64 -7.63 -5.70 -26.05
C GLY A 64 -7.95 -7.06 -25.45
N ILE A 65 -7.67 -8.12 -26.21
CA ILE A 65 -8.02 -9.50 -25.86
C ILE A 65 -6.78 -10.38 -25.97
N LEU A 66 -6.53 -11.21 -24.95
CA LEU A 66 -5.46 -12.21 -24.94
C LEU A 66 -4.07 -11.59 -25.20
N THR A 67 -3.64 -10.72 -24.28
CA THR A 67 -2.28 -10.17 -24.26
C THR A 67 -1.32 -11.13 -23.57
N LYS A 68 -0.33 -11.64 -24.30
CA LYS A 68 0.59 -12.69 -23.82
C LYS A 68 2.01 -12.19 -23.68
N CYS A 69 2.79 -12.74 -22.75
CA CYS A 69 4.24 -12.45 -22.71
C CYS A 69 4.98 -13.13 -23.88
N HIS A 70 4.58 -14.36 -24.21
CA HIS A 70 5.24 -15.22 -25.20
C HIS A 70 4.21 -15.95 -26.06
N PRO A 71 4.58 -16.43 -27.27
CA PRO A 71 3.69 -17.25 -28.10
C PRO A 71 3.25 -18.53 -27.39
N ASP A 72 4.23 -19.30 -26.89
CA ASP A 72 4.07 -20.68 -26.43
C ASP A 72 4.81 -21.01 -25.11
N ALA A 73 5.39 -20.01 -24.44
CA ALA A 73 6.15 -20.18 -23.20
C ALA A 73 5.44 -19.50 -22.01
N PRO A 74 5.62 -20.01 -20.77
CA PRO A 74 5.08 -19.32 -19.60
C PRO A 74 5.80 -17.98 -19.37
N CYS A 75 5.07 -16.98 -18.89
CA CYS A 75 5.67 -15.73 -18.42
C CYS A 75 6.57 -15.98 -17.21
N VAL A 76 7.67 -15.24 -17.15
CA VAL A 76 8.52 -15.13 -15.94
C VAL A 76 8.29 -13.74 -15.33
N ALA A 77 7.05 -13.47 -14.93
CA ALA A 77 6.63 -12.14 -14.50
C ALA A 77 7.25 -11.71 -13.17
N THR A 78 7.50 -10.40 -13.03
CA THR A 78 7.82 -9.79 -11.74
C THR A 78 6.53 -9.32 -11.08
N ASN A 79 5.81 -10.28 -10.48
CA ASN A 79 4.55 -10.05 -9.79
C ASN A 79 4.71 -10.13 -8.27
N LEU A 80 3.84 -9.39 -7.59
CA LEU A 80 3.56 -9.63 -6.18
C LEU A 80 2.39 -10.62 -6.10
N ALA A 81 2.52 -11.66 -5.26
CA ALA A 81 1.52 -12.73 -5.12
C ALA A 81 1.35 -13.09 -3.63
N ALA A 82 0.68 -14.19 -3.30
CA ALA A 82 0.69 -14.85 -1.98
C ALA A 82 1.80 -15.93 -1.92
N ALA A 83 2.36 -16.24 -0.75
CA ALA A 83 3.65 -16.92 -0.67
C ALA A 83 3.56 -18.43 -0.94
N GLY A 84 2.34 -18.96 -0.94
CA GLY A 84 2.03 -20.30 -1.39
C GLY A 84 1.89 -20.44 -2.91
N GLU A 85 1.90 -19.33 -3.66
CA GLU A 85 1.89 -19.35 -5.14
C GLU A 85 3.32 -19.44 -5.68
N ASN A 86 3.47 -19.98 -6.89
CA ASN A 86 4.72 -19.97 -7.62
C ASN A 86 5.07 -18.53 -8.04
N ARG A 87 6.00 -17.91 -7.31
CA ARG A 87 6.49 -16.55 -7.59
C ARG A 87 7.87 -16.61 -8.22
N PRO A 88 8.03 -16.31 -9.52
CA PRO A 88 9.36 -16.09 -10.09
C PRO A 88 10.03 -14.92 -9.35
N ALA A 89 11.00 -15.22 -8.49
CA ALA A 89 11.66 -14.20 -7.69
C ALA A 89 12.74 -13.47 -8.50
N GLY A 90 12.86 -12.16 -8.27
CA GLY A 90 13.95 -11.35 -8.81
C GLY A 90 13.75 -10.92 -10.27
N ARG A 91 14.85 -10.54 -10.91
CA ARG A 91 14.86 -9.94 -12.26
C ARG A 91 15.10 -10.97 -13.37
N ASN A 92 14.91 -12.26 -13.11
CA ASN A 92 15.26 -13.30 -14.08
C ASN A 92 14.46 -13.15 -15.39
N GLY A 93 13.15 -12.93 -15.30
CA GLY A 93 12.33 -12.66 -16.49
C GLY A 93 12.64 -11.31 -17.14
N GLN A 94 13.11 -10.32 -16.37
CA GLN A 94 13.52 -9.02 -16.90
C GLN A 94 14.85 -9.07 -17.67
N ASN A 95 15.69 -10.08 -17.42
CA ASN A 95 16.98 -10.31 -18.09
C ASN A 95 16.92 -11.45 -19.12
N ALA A 96 15.72 -11.91 -19.48
CA ALA A 96 15.56 -12.99 -20.43
C ALA A 96 16.10 -12.56 -21.81
N LYS A 97 16.56 -13.50 -22.63
CA LYS A 97 17.17 -13.20 -23.94
C LYS A 97 16.14 -13.14 -25.08
N ASP A 98 14.91 -13.55 -24.79
CA ASP A 98 13.78 -13.73 -25.69
C ASP A 98 12.69 -12.65 -25.47
N ILE A 99 13.07 -11.50 -24.90
CA ILE A 99 12.22 -10.32 -24.74
C ILE A 99 12.83 -9.12 -25.46
N LEU A 100 12.02 -8.11 -25.80
CA LEU A 100 12.49 -6.88 -26.44
C LEU A 100 12.89 -5.83 -25.40
N ILE A 101 12.10 -5.71 -24.33
CA ILE A 101 12.39 -4.85 -23.18
C ILE A 101 12.13 -5.60 -21.86
N PRO A 102 12.75 -5.18 -20.74
CA PRO A 102 12.67 -5.92 -19.48
C PRO A 102 11.24 -6.16 -18.96
N SER A 103 10.27 -5.32 -19.32
CA SER A 103 8.87 -5.44 -18.91
C SER A 103 8.03 -6.44 -19.71
N ASP A 104 8.50 -6.95 -20.85
CA ASP A 104 7.67 -7.81 -21.71
C ASP A 104 7.29 -9.16 -21.05
N ASN A 105 8.06 -9.63 -20.06
CA ASN A 105 7.69 -10.80 -19.24
C ASN A 105 6.59 -10.51 -18.21
N THR A 106 6.15 -9.26 -18.08
CA THR A 106 5.02 -8.80 -17.25
C THR A 106 4.05 -8.01 -18.16
N ALA A 107 3.68 -8.61 -19.29
CA ALA A 107 2.94 -7.94 -20.37
C ALA A 107 1.62 -7.31 -19.89
N ALA A 108 1.26 -6.20 -20.53
CA ALA A 108 0.05 -5.44 -20.21
C ALA A 108 -0.76 -5.09 -21.44
N THR A 109 -2.09 -5.15 -21.36
CA THR A 109 -2.94 -4.70 -22.47
C THR A 109 -2.78 -3.19 -22.68
N PHE A 110 -2.78 -2.40 -21.61
CA PHE A 110 -2.45 -0.97 -21.64
C PHE A 110 -1.22 -0.70 -20.78
N TRP A 111 -0.11 -0.35 -21.43
CA TRP A 111 1.14 0.08 -20.79
C TRP A 111 1.24 1.60 -20.83
N ILE A 112 1.19 2.20 -19.64
CA ILE A 112 1.00 3.64 -19.42
C ILE A 112 2.20 4.17 -18.65
N THR A 113 2.99 5.03 -19.28
CA THR A 113 4.19 5.63 -18.67
C THR A 113 4.05 7.12 -18.37
N ASN A 114 2.98 7.77 -18.85
CA ASN A 114 2.69 9.18 -18.60
C ASN A 114 1.19 9.39 -18.25
N PRO A 115 0.87 9.99 -17.09
CA PRO A 115 -0.52 10.24 -16.65
C PRO A 115 -1.28 11.26 -17.50
N ASP A 116 -0.58 12.11 -18.26
CA ASP A 116 -1.20 13.17 -19.05
C ASP A 116 -1.75 12.62 -20.37
N ASN A 117 -2.65 11.65 -20.30
CA ASN A 117 -3.37 11.03 -21.43
C ASN A 117 -4.78 10.64 -20.99
N VAL A 118 -5.70 10.47 -21.95
CA VAL A 118 -7.09 10.06 -21.69
C VAL A 118 -7.23 8.56 -21.91
N TYR A 119 -7.74 7.84 -20.91
CA TYR A 119 -8.16 6.45 -21.01
C TYR A 119 -9.64 6.32 -20.68
N ARG A 120 -10.48 6.25 -21.73
CA ARG A 120 -11.92 6.25 -21.59
C ARG A 120 -12.56 5.01 -22.21
N ASP A 121 -13.42 4.34 -21.45
CA ASP A 121 -14.30 3.26 -21.92
C ASP A 121 -13.54 2.12 -22.66
N ASN A 122 -12.29 1.87 -22.28
CA ASN A 122 -11.48 0.79 -22.83
C ASN A 122 -11.72 -0.53 -22.08
N VAL A 123 -11.44 -1.65 -22.73
CA VAL A 123 -11.59 -2.99 -22.17
C VAL A 123 -10.29 -3.77 -22.27
N ALA A 124 -9.77 -4.25 -21.15
CA ALA A 124 -8.67 -5.21 -21.06
C ALA A 124 -9.21 -6.60 -20.68
N ALA A 125 -9.39 -7.46 -21.68
CA ALA A 125 -10.04 -8.77 -21.56
C ALA A 125 -9.03 -9.91 -21.70
N GLY A 126 -8.35 -10.24 -20.61
CA GLY A 126 -7.39 -11.35 -20.56
C GLY A 126 -5.98 -10.93 -20.97
N SER A 127 -5.14 -10.73 -19.98
CA SER A 127 -3.70 -10.57 -20.11
C SER A 127 -2.99 -11.56 -19.19
N ASP A 128 -1.81 -12.02 -19.58
CA ASP A 128 -1.00 -12.89 -18.73
C ASP A 128 -0.55 -12.19 -17.43
N SER A 129 -0.46 -10.85 -17.44
CA SER A 129 -0.14 -10.06 -16.25
C SER A 129 -1.16 -8.94 -16.02
N ASN A 130 -0.95 -7.77 -16.61
CA ASN A 130 -1.71 -6.57 -16.22
C ASN A 130 -2.74 -6.14 -17.26
N GLY A 131 -3.96 -5.81 -16.84
CA GLY A 131 -4.93 -5.17 -17.73
C GLY A 131 -4.47 -3.76 -18.12
N PHE A 132 -4.46 -2.87 -17.12
CA PHE A 132 -3.88 -1.53 -17.18
C PHE A 132 -2.68 -1.46 -16.25
N TRP A 133 -1.51 -1.11 -16.77
CA TRP A 133 -0.29 -0.92 -15.99
C TRP A 133 0.22 0.51 -16.14
N MET A 134 0.09 1.28 -15.06
CA MET A 134 0.67 2.61 -14.89
C MET A 134 2.07 2.46 -14.27
N SER A 135 3.08 2.35 -15.13
CA SER A 135 4.49 2.24 -14.75
C SER A 135 5.20 3.55 -15.07
N LEU A 136 5.21 4.45 -14.09
CA LEU A 136 5.64 5.84 -14.28
C LEU A 136 7.12 6.02 -13.91
N PRO A 137 8.02 6.30 -14.87
CA PRO A 137 9.38 6.68 -14.53
C PRO A 137 9.42 8.09 -13.90
N GLU A 138 10.52 8.42 -13.21
CA GLU A 138 10.67 9.76 -12.61
C GLU A 138 10.77 10.86 -13.69
N HIS A 139 11.50 10.53 -14.74
CA HIS A 139 11.68 11.31 -15.95
C HIS A 139 11.55 10.38 -17.16
N PRO A 140 11.20 10.93 -18.34
CA PRO A 140 11.22 10.18 -19.59
C PRO A 140 12.53 9.43 -19.86
N THR A 141 12.38 8.23 -20.39
CA THR A 141 13.45 7.25 -20.65
C THR A 141 13.71 7.09 -22.14
N GLY A 142 14.51 6.09 -22.51
CA GLY A 142 14.72 5.70 -23.91
C GLY A 142 15.30 6.82 -24.77
N LYS A 143 14.67 7.15 -25.89
CA LYS A 143 15.20 8.15 -26.84
C LYS A 143 15.25 9.56 -26.24
N PHE A 144 14.40 9.84 -25.25
CA PHE A 144 14.32 11.14 -24.61
C PHE A 144 15.18 11.25 -23.35
N GLU A 145 15.83 10.17 -22.90
CA GLU A 145 16.68 10.20 -21.71
C GLU A 145 17.80 11.26 -21.84
N GLY A 146 17.99 12.07 -20.80
CA GLY A 146 19.01 13.12 -20.75
C GLY A 146 18.74 14.34 -21.64
N THR A 147 17.61 14.39 -22.34
CA THR A 147 17.19 15.57 -23.12
C THR A 147 16.60 16.66 -22.23
N GLU A 148 16.52 17.89 -22.77
CA GLU A 148 15.85 19.01 -22.08
C GLU A 148 14.35 18.74 -21.86
N ILE A 149 13.70 18.02 -22.78
CA ILE A 149 12.29 17.60 -22.64
C ILE A 149 12.14 16.68 -21.43
N SER A 150 13.03 15.68 -21.30
CA SER A 150 13.01 14.74 -20.17
C SER A 150 13.25 15.47 -18.84
N ALA A 151 14.22 16.38 -18.78
CA ALA A 151 14.50 17.18 -17.57
C ALA A 151 13.32 18.03 -17.07
N LYS A 152 12.37 18.36 -17.96
CA LYS A 152 11.17 19.17 -17.66
C LYS A 152 9.90 18.35 -17.47
N THR A 153 9.94 17.05 -17.72
CA THR A 153 8.78 16.16 -17.67
C THR A 153 8.89 15.26 -16.44
N TRP A 154 7.83 15.20 -15.64
CA TRP A 154 7.83 14.50 -14.34
C TRP A 154 6.60 13.58 -14.22
N PRO A 155 6.58 12.39 -14.86
CA PRO A 155 5.40 11.53 -14.86
C PRO A 155 4.87 11.20 -13.45
N ARG A 156 5.76 10.98 -12.47
CA ARG A 156 5.38 10.71 -11.07
C ARG A 156 4.77 11.90 -10.32
N ARG A 157 4.86 13.11 -10.87
CA ARG A 157 4.27 14.34 -10.29
C ARG A 157 3.20 14.98 -11.17
N THR A 158 2.99 14.42 -12.35
CA THR A 158 2.01 14.91 -13.32
C THR A 158 0.62 14.48 -12.88
N PRO A 159 -0.35 15.40 -12.74
CA PRO A 159 -1.74 15.04 -12.49
C PRO A 159 -2.28 14.15 -13.59
N PHE A 160 -3.15 13.20 -13.23
CA PHE A 160 -3.84 12.40 -14.25
C PHE A 160 -4.80 13.26 -15.06
N ARG A 161 -4.77 13.09 -16.38
CA ARG A 161 -5.74 13.75 -17.26
C ARG A 161 -7.11 13.07 -17.16
N GLU A 162 -7.21 11.78 -17.48
CA GLU A 162 -8.47 11.04 -17.31
C GLU A 162 -8.26 9.52 -17.30
N PHE A 163 -8.91 8.83 -16.36
CA PHE A 163 -9.13 7.39 -16.39
C PHE A 163 -10.58 7.10 -16.00
N LYS A 164 -11.42 6.75 -16.97
CA LYS A 164 -12.87 6.67 -16.77
C LYS A 164 -13.54 5.55 -17.56
N GLY A 165 -14.48 4.84 -16.91
CA GLY A 165 -15.39 3.90 -17.58
C GLY A 165 -14.72 2.63 -18.11
N ASN A 166 -13.46 2.40 -17.77
CA ASN A 166 -12.70 1.26 -18.26
C ASN A 166 -13.16 -0.05 -17.61
N VAL A 167 -12.99 -1.16 -18.33
CA VAL A 167 -13.27 -2.52 -17.85
C VAL A 167 -12.00 -3.35 -17.91
N ALA A 168 -11.70 -4.12 -16.86
CA ALA A 168 -10.55 -5.03 -16.85
C ALA A 168 -10.93 -6.36 -16.20
N HIS A 169 -10.74 -7.48 -16.90
CA HIS A 169 -11.05 -8.79 -16.35
C HIS A 169 -10.17 -9.90 -16.91
N SER A 170 -10.16 -11.03 -16.20
CA SER A 170 -9.41 -12.23 -16.60
C SER A 170 -7.89 -12.00 -16.71
N ASN A 171 -7.37 -11.00 -16.00
CA ASN A 171 -5.95 -10.69 -15.91
C ASN A 171 -5.31 -11.37 -14.68
N TYR A 172 -4.00 -11.26 -14.51
CA TYR A 172 -3.40 -11.48 -13.19
C TYR A 172 -3.78 -10.33 -12.24
N ASP A 173 -3.38 -9.10 -12.57
CA ASP A 173 -3.84 -7.86 -11.94
C ASP A 173 -4.59 -7.00 -12.96
N SER A 174 -5.72 -6.41 -12.60
CA SER A 174 -6.50 -5.59 -13.54
C SER A 174 -5.96 -4.18 -13.69
N PHE A 175 -5.70 -3.52 -12.57
CA PHE A 175 -5.16 -2.16 -12.49
C PHE A 175 -3.92 -2.21 -11.61
N MET A 176 -2.76 -2.03 -12.24
CA MET A 176 -1.46 -2.01 -11.58
C MET A 176 -0.90 -0.60 -11.65
N PHE A 177 -0.79 0.07 -10.50
CA PHE A 177 -0.24 1.41 -10.39
C PHE A 177 0.91 1.43 -9.39
N ASP A 178 1.95 0.68 -9.71
CA ASP A 178 3.20 0.55 -8.98
C ASP A 178 4.21 -0.07 -9.97
N ARG A 179 5.35 -0.57 -9.47
CA ARG A 179 6.35 -1.28 -10.27
C ARG A 179 6.88 -0.39 -11.39
N ASN A 180 7.12 0.86 -11.03
CA ASN A 180 7.57 1.93 -11.91
C ASN A 180 8.91 1.58 -12.57
N VAL A 181 8.94 1.74 -13.89
CA VAL A 181 10.12 1.48 -14.72
C VAL A 181 11.24 2.48 -14.41
N GLY A 182 12.48 1.98 -14.36
CA GLY A 182 13.71 2.78 -14.27
C GLY A 182 14.28 3.12 -15.65
N PRO A 183 15.35 3.94 -15.71
CA PRO A 183 15.97 4.33 -16.98
C PRO A 183 16.47 3.13 -17.82
N ASP A 184 16.91 2.06 -17.17
CA ASP A 184 17.37 0.82 -17.80
C ASP A 184 16.24 -0.16 -18.16
N GLY A 185 14.98 0.30 -18.10
CA GLY A 185 13.79 -0.52 -18.36
C GLY A 185 13.42 -1.51 -17.24
N HIS A 186 14.27 -1.68 -16.22
CA HIS A 186 14.00 -2.61 -15.14
C HIS A 186 13.08 -2.00 -14.08
N PHE A 187 12.41 -2.86 -13.31
CA PHE A 187 11.49 -2.46 -12.27
C PHE A 187 11.51 -3.45 -11.09
N GLY A 188 10.98 -3.01 -9.96
CA GLY A 188 10.87 -3.82 -8.74
C GLY A 188 9.44 -3.86 -8.22
N VAL A 189 9.17 -4.80 -7.32
CA VAL A 189 7.87 -4.90 -6.60
C VAL A 189 7.70 -3.86 -5.50
N THR A 190 8.75 -3.08 -5.24
CA THR A 190 8.78 -1.95 -4.31
C THR A 190 9.40 -0.78 -5.04
N GLY A 191 8.88 0.44 -4.87
CA GLY A 191 9.42 1.59 -5.57
C GLY A 191 8.77 2.91 -5.21
N SER A 192 9.13 3.93 -5.98
CA SER A 192 8.65 5.31 -5.87
C SER A 192 7.14 5.42 -6.08
N SER A 193 6.52 6.39 -5.43
CA SER A 193 5.10 6.74 -5.56
C SER A 193 4.84 7.77 -6.66
N GLN A 194 3.56 7.89 -7.02
CA GLN A 194 3.02 9.06 -7.73
C GLN A 194 2.22 9.93 -6.75
N THR A 195 2.38 11.24 -6.87
CA THR A 195 1.52 12.23 -6.23
C THR A 195 1.35 13.38 -7.22
N GLY A 196 0.13 13.70 -7.66
CA GLY A 196 -0.09 14.81 -8.59
C GLY A 196 0.21 16.16 -7.94
N HIS A 197 0.83 17.09 -8.67
CA HIS A 197 1.12 18.45 -8.18
C HIS A 197 0.66 19.54 -9.16
N GLU A 198 0.23 20.70 -8.65
CA GLU A 198 -0.11 21.88 -9.48
C GLU A 198 1.07 22.31 -10.37
N ASN A 199 2.30 22.18 -9.86
CA ASN A 199 3.52 22.31 -10.64
C ASN A 199 4.36 21.03 -10.51
N PRO A 200 4.32 20.12 -11.51
CA PRO A 200 5.07 18.86 -11.46
C PRO A 200 6.59 19.02 -11.30
N ALA A 201 7.16 20.16 -11.69
CA ALA A 201 8.59 20.43 -11.55
C ALA A 201 9.00 20.83 -10.11
N ASP A 202 8.04 21.20 -9.26
CA ASP A 202 8.27 21.51 -7.85
C ASP A 202 7.56 20.49 -6.95
N ALA A 203 8.35 19.61 -6.33
CA ALA A 203 7.88 18.58 -5.41
C ALA A 203 7.24 19.14 -4.12
N ASN A 204 7.38 20.44 -3.85
CA ASN A 204 6.74 21.12 -2.71
C ASN A 204 5.51 21.94 -3.12
N SER A 205 5.22 22.04 -4.41
CA SER A 205 3.98 22.66 -4.86
C SER A 205 2.78 21.86 -4.37
N LYS A 206 1.62 22.51 -4.31
CA LYS A 206 0.41 21.92 -3.75
C LYS A 206 0.05 20.63 -4.49
N ALA A 207 -0.14 19.55 -3.72
CA ALA A 207 -0.62 18.29 -4.26
C ALA A 207 -2.09 18.42 -4.72
N VAL A 208 -2.43 17.71 -5.78
CA VAL A 208 -3.77 17.64 -6.35
C VAL A 208 -4.25 16.20 -6.36
N GLU A 209 -5.56 16.02 -6.26
CA GLU A 209 -6.17 14.69 -6.29
C GLU A 209 -6.10 14.10 -7.70
N SER A 210 -5.70 12.83 -7.79
CA SER A 210 -5.90 12.03 -9.01
C SER A 210 -7.16 11.20 -8.84
N VAL A 211 -8.12 11.35 -9.75
CA VAL A 211 -9.43 10.67 -9.67
C VAL A 211 -9.53 9.59 -10.75
N PHE A 212 -9.82 8.36 -10.32
CA PHE A 212 -10.07 7.21 -11.17
C PHE A 212 -11.56 6.86 -11.06
N GLU A 213 -12.29 6.93 -12.16
CA GLU A 213 -13.75 6.84 -12.16
C GLU A 213 -14.27 5.60 -12.90
N ASP A 214 -15.34 5.01 -12.38
CA ASP A 214 -16.19 4.05 -13.10
C ASP A 214 -15.47 2.75 -13.56
N LEU A 215 -14.34 2.38 -12.95
CA LEU A 215 -13.64 1.12 -13.27
C LEU A 215 -14.51 -0.08 -12.87
N THR A 216 -14.78 -0.96 -13.84
CA THR A 216 -15.38 -2.28 -13.57
C THR A 216 -14.31 -3.35 -13.71
N SER A 217 -14.05 -4.12 -12.65
CA SER A 217 -13.01 -5.15 -12.68
C SER A 217 -13.42 -6.46 -12.03
N TYR A 218 -13.18 -7.57 -12.72
CA TYR A 218 -13.60 -8.87 -12.21
C TYR A 218 -12.76 -10.06 -12.67
N LYS A 219 -12.86 -11.17 -11.92
CA LYS A 219 -12.26 -12.47 -12.29
C LYS A 219 -10.77 -12.40 -12.57
N ASN A 220 -10.03 -11.58 -11.81
CA ASN A 220 -8.58 -11.54 -11.89
C ASN A 220 -7.94 -12.60 -11.00
N ARG A 221 -6.76 -13.10 -11.39
CA ARG A 221 -6.08 -14.16 -10.62
C ARG A 221 -5.38 -13.65 -9.35
N ASN A 222 -5.21 -12.34 -9.22
CA ASN A 222 -4.67 -11.70 -8.03
C ASN A 222 -5.57 -10.53 -7.59
N GLY A 223 -5.26 -9.30 -8.01
CA GLY A 223 -5.94 -8.09 -7.58
C GLY A 223 -6.80 -7.44 -8.65
N ALA A 224 -7.89 -6.78 -8.24
CA ALA A 224 -8.56 -5.82 -9.11
C ALA A 224 -7.75 -4.52 -9.21
N ILE A 225 -7.40 -3.93 -8.06
CA ILE A 225 -6.57 -2.73 -7.96
C ILE A 225 -5.39 -2.99 -7.02
N TRP A 226 -4.18 -2.78 -7.54
CA TRP A 226 -2.97 -2.53 -6.75
C TRP A 226 -2.44 -1.14 -7.10
N GLY A 227 -2.17 -0.29 -6.12
CA GLY A 227 -1.61 1.05 -6.36
C GLY A 227 -0.58 1.49 -5.34
N ARG A 228 0.19 2.52 -5.70
CA ARG A 228 1.11 3.23 -4.80
C ARG A 228 1.14 4.73 -5.07
N GLY A 229 1.02 5.54 -4.03
CA GLY A 229 1.04 6.99 -4.10
C GLY A 229 0.01 7.66 -3.22
N GLU A 230 -0.19 8.95 -3.38
CA GLU A 230 -0.97 9.76 -2.45
C GLU A 230 -2.06 10.57 -3.15
N MET A 231 -3.07 10.99 -2.39
CA MET A 231 -4.18 11.81 -2.91
C MET A 231 -4.95 11.12 -4.05
N HIS A 232 -5.08 9.79 -4.00
CA HIS A 232 -5.79 9.01 -5.02
C HIS A 232 -7.24 8.75 -4.63
N VAL A 233 -8.18 9.18 -5.46
CA VAL A 233 -9.62 8.94 -5.27
C VAL A 233 -10.09 7.94 -6.30
N PHE A 234 -10.66 6.83 -5.85
CA PHE A 234 -11.32 5.83 -6.67
C PHE A 234 -12.82 5.96 -6.46
N ARG A 235 -13.54 6.36 -7.50
CA ARG A 235 -14.98 6.67 -7.44
C ARG A 235 -15.76 5.70 -8.29
N ASN A 236 -16.86 5.17 -7.73
CA ASN A 236 -17.79 4.29 -8.44
C ASN A 236 -17.14 3.05 -9.08
N VAL A 237 -16.14 2.48 -8.39
CA VAL A 237 -15.51 1.23 -8.82
C VAL A 237 -16.42 0.05 -8.52
N LYS A 238 -16.41 -0.95 -9.41
CA LYS A 238 -17.23 -2.16 -9.33
C LYS A 238 -16.30 -3.37 -9.42
N LEU A 239 -15.95 -3.94 -8.27
CA LEU A 239 -14.90 -4.96 -8.16
C LEU A 239 -15.50 -6.30 -7.73
N ALA A 240 -15.37 -7.34 -8.56
CA ALA A 240 -16.06 -8.61 -8.31
C ALA A 240 -15.20 -9.87 -8.57
N ASP A 241 -15.38 -10.94 -7.79
CA ASP A 241 -14.73 -12.25 -8.03
C ASP A 241 -13.19 -12.19 -8.09
N ASN A 242 -12.57 -11.27 -7.35
CA ASN A 242 -11.11 -11.16 -7.22
C ASN A 242 -10.66 -11.83 -5.92
N ALA A 243 -9.38 -12.24 -5.82
CA ALA A 243 -8.84 -12.65 -4.52
C ALA A 243 -8.72 -11.44 -3.60
N ASN A 244 -8.23 -10.33 -4.16
CA ASN A 244 -8.03 -9.05 -3.50
C ASN A 244 -8.76 -7.99 -4.34
N GLY A 245 -9.80 -7.35 -3.80
CA GLY A 245 -10.51 -6.31 -4.55
C GLY A 245 -9.69 -5.02 -4.68
N PHE A 246 -9.18 -4.49 -3.57
CA PHE A 246 -8.46 -3.23 -3.54
C PHE A 246 -7.29 -3.26 -2.55
N THR A 247 -6.13 -2.86 -3.03
CA THR A 247 -4.90 -2.66 -2.26
C THR A 247 -4.22 -1.40 -2.75
N HIS A 248 -3.83 -0.51 -1.84
CA HIS A 248 -3.12 0.71 -2.20
C HIS A 248 -2.08 1.02 -1.13
N ALA A 249 -0.95 1.58 -1.51
CA ALA A 249 0.17 1.82 -0.63
C ALA A 249 0.65 3.27 -0.67
N SER A 250 1.02 3.82 0.48
CA SER A 250 1.76 5.07 0.59
C SER A 250 3.17 4.95 0.01
N GLY A 251 3.67 6.06 -0.53
CA GLY A 251 5.10 6.28 -0.76
C GLY A 251 5.64 7.53 -0.07
N GLU A 252 4.77 8.35 0.54
CA GLU A 252 5.12 9.59 1.24
C GLU A 252 4.40 9.69 2.59
N PHE A 253 4.64 8.69 3.44
CA PHE A 253 4.02 8.50 4.75
C PHE A 253 3.81 9.81 5.52
N GLY A 254 2.55 10.20 5.62
CA GLY A 254 2.11 11.29 6.46
C GLY A 254 2.38 12.70 6.03
N ARG A 255 2.78 12.84 4.76
CA ARG A 255 2.92 14.13 4.13
C ARG A 255 1.57 14.72 3.70
N TYR A 256 0.60 13.87 3.37
CA TYR A 256 -0.68 14.31 2.78
C TYR A 256 -1.89 13.86 3.61
N ALA A 257 -3.05 14.39 3.25
CA ALA A 257 -4.31 14.14 3.96
C ALA A 257 -4.74 12.67 3.90
N PHE A 258 -4.47 11.99 2.78
CA PHE A 258 -4.75 10.57 2.60
C PHE A 258 -3.88 9.99 1.49
N THR A 259 -3.67 8.68 1.58
CA THR A 259 -3.03 7.84 0.56
C THR A 259 -4.04 7.47 -0.52
N SER A 260 -5.17 6.86 -0.12
CA SER A 260 -6.27 6.59 -1.03
C SER A 260 -7.65 6.79 -0.40
N LYS A 261 -8.63 7.12 -1.23
CA LYS A 261 -10.05 7.11 -0.89
C LYS A 261 -10.82 6.26 -1.87
N VAL A 262 -11.72 5.42 -1.38
CA VAL A 262 -12.69 4.70 -2.19
C VAL A 262 -14.08 5.21 -1.85
N VAL A 263 -14.80 5.71 -2.85
CA VAL A 263 -16.10 6.37 -2.65
C VAL A 263 -17.15 5.84 -3.63
N ASP A 264 -18.41 5.77 -3.18
CA ASP A 264 -19.58 5.44 -3.99
C ASP A 264 -19.47 4.11 -4.76
N SER A 265 -18.86 3.10 -4.15
CA SER A 265 -18.36 1.90 -4.86
C SER A 265 -19.09 0.60 -4.49
N LEU A 266 -18.86 -0.45 -5.28
CA LEU A 266 -19.43 -1.78 -5.09
C LEU A 266 -18.33 -2.86 -5.13
N PHE A 267 -18.28 -3.68 -4.09
CA PHE A 267 -17.40 -4.84 -3.99
C PHE A 267 -18.25 -6.10 -3.86
N VAL A 268 -17.97 -7.11 -4.68
CA VAL A 268 -18.69 -8.39 -4.67
C VAL A 268 -17.70 -9.54 -4.51
N GLY A 269 -17.77 -10.28 -3.41
CA GLY A 269 -16.88 -11.42 -3.16
C GLY A 269 -17.10 -12.49 -4.22
N GLU A 270 -18.35 -12.95 -4.32
CA GLU A 270 -18.74 -13.96 -5.29
C GLU A 270 -20.04 -13.58 -6.02
N THR A 271 -19.96 -13.48 -7.35
CA THR A 271 -21.13 -13.32 -8.23
C THR A 271 -21.69 -14.67 -8.68
N GLU A 272 -22.85 -14.64 -9.32
CA GLU A 272 -23.48 -15.78 -9.99
C GLU A 272 -22.70 -16.25 -11.23
N ASN A 273 -21.76 -15.44 -11.75
CA ASN A 273 -20.86 -15.87 -12.80
C ASN A 273 -19.85 -16.87 -12.23
N VAL A 274 -20.03 -18.15 -12.50
CA VAL A 274 -19.13 -19.22 -12.01
C VAL A 274 -17.80 -19.32 -12.79
N GLY A 275 -17.67 -18.64 -13.92
CA GLY A 275 -16.49 -18.75 -14.80
C GLY A 275 -16.38 -20.13 -15.46
N ASN A 276 -15.15 -20.52 -15.80
CA ASN A 276 -14.84 -21.80 -16.45
C ASN A 276 -13.90 -22.61 -15.54
N PRO A 277 -14.43 -23.44 -14.62
CA PRO A 277 -13.64 -24.31 -13.76
C PRO A 277 -12.73 -25.24 -14.56
N ARG A 278 -11.43 -25.24 -14.26
CA ARG A 278 -10.42 -26.05 -14.97
C ARG A 278 -9.69 -27.03 -14.06
N THR A 279 -9.32 -26.60 -12.85
CA THR A 279 -8.64 -27.47 -11.87
C THR A 279 -9.63 -28.37 -11.13
N ASP A 280 -9.15 -29.45 -10.50
CA ASP A 280 -10.02 -30.33 -9.71
C ASP A 280 -10.61 -29.61 -8.49
N ALA A 281 -9.86 -28.68 -7.89
CA ALA A 281 -10.38 -27.81 -6.83
C ALA A 281 -11.49 -26.87 -7.34
N GLU A 282 -11.33 -26.26 -8.51
CA GLU A 282 -12.38 -25.42 -9.13
C GLU A 282 -13.62 -26.26 -9.49
N LYS A 283 -13.46 -27.47 -10.03
CA LYS A 283 -14.57 -28.38 -10.35
C LYS A 283 -15.30 -28.86 -9.11
N ALA A 284 -14.58 -29.23 -8.05
CA ALA A 284 -15.15 -29.63 -6.77
C ALA A 284 -15.92 -28.48 -6.11
N TYR A 285 -15.42 -27.25 -6.25
CA TYR A 285 -16.09 -26.06 -5.76
C TYR A 285 -17.27 -25.61 -6.64
N GLY A 286 -17.26 -25.94 -7.93
CA GLY A 286 -18.28 -25.58 -8.91
C GLY A 286 -18.09 -24.21 -9.57
N ARG A 287 -16.95 -23.54 -9.34
CA ARG A 287 -16.60 -22.24 -9.97
C ARG A 287 -15.10 -22.04 -10.06
N SER A 288 -14.67 -21.14 -10.95
CA SER A 288 -13.28 -20.68 -11.01
C SER A 288 -12.86 -20.01 -9.70
N LEU A 289 -11.64 -20.29 -9.27
CA LEU A 289 -11.03 -19.74 -8.06
C LEU A 289 -10.11 -18.59 -8.45
N PRO A 290 -10.14 -17.42 -7.79
CA PRO A 290 -9.22 -16.36 -8.14
C PRO A 290 -7.75 -16.81 -7.98
N LYS A 291 -7.41 -17.62 -6.96
CA LYS A 291 -6.08 -18.22 -6.80
C LYS A 291 -6.10 -19.76 -6.87
N PRO A 292 -5.94 -20.36 -8.06
CA PRO A 292 -6.02 -21.82 -8.22
C PRO A 292 -4.93 -22.61 -7.49
N GLU A 293 -3.74 -22.03 -7.28
CA GLU A 293 -2.62 -22.68 -6.59
C GLU A 293 -2.80 -22.75 -5.07
N ILE A 294 -3.62 -21.85 -4.52
CA ILE A 294 -4.00 -21.83 -3.10
C ILE A 294 -5.52 -21.67 -2.96
N PRO A 295 -6.29 -22.74 -3.25
CA PRO A 295 -7.76 -22.70 -3.27
C PRO A 295 -8.42 -22.16 -2.00
N ASP A 296 -7.73 -22.29 -0.87
CA ASP A 296 -8.21 -21.87 0.45
C ASP A 296 -7.81 -20.43 0.84
N TYR A 297 -7.20 -19.67 -0.09
CA TYR A 297 -6.85 -18.26 0.15
C TYR A 297 -8.08 -17.43 0.55
N PRO A 298 -8.04 -16.69 1.67
CA PRO A 298 -9.20 -15.95 2.15
C PRO A 298 -9.45 -14.71 1.28
N ILE A 299 -10.53 -14.74 0.49
CA ILE A 299 -10.86 -13.64 -0.42
C ILE A 299 -11.38 -12.43 0.34
N HIS A 300 -11.06 -11.24 -0.14
CA HIS A 300 -11.50 -10.01 0.49
C HIS A 300 -11.68 -8.84 -0.47
N GLY A 301 -12.60 -7.94 -0.11
CA GLY A 301 -12.99 -6.81 -0.94
C GLY A 301 -11.97 -5.67 -0.85
N TYR A 302 -11.68 -5.23 0.36
CA TYR A 302 -10.77 -4.12 0.62
C TYR A 302 -9.70 -4.52 1.63
N GLU A 303 -8.43 -4.26 1.32
CA GLU A 303 -7.33 -4.42 2.28
C GLU A 303 -6.62 -3.11 2.55
N TYR A 304 -6.60 -2.68 3.82
CA TYR A 304 -5.79 -1.55 4.25
C TYR A 304 -4.32 -1.93 4.21
N TYR A 305 -3.49 -1.08 3.63
CA TYR A 305 -2.07 -1.32 3.49
C TYR A 305 -1.30 -0.01 3.38
N ASP A 306 -0.20 0.14 4.11
CA ASP A 306 0.66 1.32 3.98
C ASP A 306 -0.10 2.66 4.15
N TYR A 307 -0.28 3.02 5.42
CA TYR A 307 -0.67 4.34 5.89
C TYR A 307 -2.18 4.67 5.92
N ARG A 308 -2.64 5.80 5.33
CA ARG A 308 -3.94 6.45 5.61
C ARG A 308 -4.94 6.30 4.46
N HIS A 309 -6.06 5.62 4.71
CA HIS A 309 -7.11 5.39 3.70
C HIS A 309 -8.51 5.55 4.28
N ASP A 310 -9.45 5.96 3.44
CA ASP A 310 -10.86 6.08 3.80
C ASP A 310 -11.75 5.35 2.77
N VAL A 311 -12.81 4.70 3.27
CA VAL A 311 -13.81 4.00 2.45
C VAL A 311 -15.20 4.55 2.78
N GLU A 312 -15.84 5.18 1.81
CA GLU A 312 -17.07 5.95 2.01
C GLU A 312 -18.16 5.48 1.04
N ASN A 313 -19.43 5.49 1.47
CA ASN A 313 -20.61 5.19 0.63
C ASN A 313 -20.47 3.89 -0.20
N THR A 314 -19.90 2.84 0.38
CA THR A 314 -19.51 1.64 -0.37
C THR A 314 -20.31 0.42 0.08
N THR A 315 -20.80 -0.36 -0.89
CA THR A 315 -21.50 -1.62 -0.61
C THR A 315 -20.57 -2.81 -0.84
N PHE A 316 -20.52 -3.70 0.14
CA PHE A 316 -19.87 -5.01 0.06
C PHE A 316 -20.94 -6.10 0.03
N ARG A 317 -20.84 -7.01 -0.94
CA ARG A 317 -21.83 -8.06 -1.19
C ARG A 317 -21.19 -9.43 -1.35
N ASN A 318 -21.85 -10.48 -0.84
CA ASN A 318 -21.47 -11.88 -1.06
C ASN A 318 -20.03 -12.21 -0.63
N PHE A 319 -19.61 -11.76 0.55
CA PHE A 319 -18.37 -12.19 1.21
C PHE A 319 -18.73 -13.20 2.31
N GLU A 320 -19.14 -14.39 1.88
CA GLU A 320 -19.59 -15.48 2.75
C GLU A 320 -18.57 -16.61 2.80
N ASP A 321 -18.35 -17.14 4.01
CA ASP A 321 -17.55 -18.35 4.19
C ASP A 321 -18.19 -19.52 3.44
N ASN A 322 -17.38 -20.43 2.92
CA ASN A 322 -17.82 -21.67 2.32
C ASN A 322 -16.95 -22.85 2.76
N ALA A 323 -17.21 -24.03 2.20
CA ALA A 323 -16.48 -25.26 2.55
C ALA A 323 -15.00 -25.24 2.12
N THR A 324 -14.63 -24.42 1.14
CA THR A 324 -13.27 -24.32 0.60
C THR A 324 -12.45 -23.24 1.30
N ARG A 325 -13.05 -22.09 1.61
CA ARG A 325 -12.34 -20.92 2.17
C ARG A 325 -13.22 -20.02 3.02
N LYS A 326 -12.54 -19.18 3.79
CA LYS A 326 -13.11 -18.04 4.52
C LYS A 326 -13.06 -16.79 3.66
N SER A 327 -13.85 -15.78 4.00
CA SER A 327 -13.82 -14.49 3.28
C SER A 327 -14.13 -13.32 4.20
N GLY A 328 -13.75 -12.10 3.87
CA GLY A 328 -14.22 -10.91 4.57
C GLY A 328 -14.35 -9.73 3.63
N ALA A 329 -15.33 -8.86 3.83
CA ALA A 329 -15.44 -7.64 3.02
C ALA A 329 -14.20 -6.76 3.19
N MET A 330 -13.67 -6.64 4.41
CA MET A 330 -12.48 -5.84 4.71
C MET A 330 -11.45 -6.59 5.57
N THR A 331 -10.18 -6.26 5.37
CA THR A 331 -9.03 -6.75 6.15
C THR A 331 -7.86 -5.76 6.05
N TYR A 332 -6.69 -6.16 6.53
CA TYR A 332 -5.40 -5.56 6.21
C TYR A 332 -4.68 -6.44 5.20
N LEU A 333 -3.73 -5.87 4.43
CA LEU A 333 -2.83 -6.69 3.61
C LEU A 333 -2.25 -7.80 4.47
N LEU A 334 -2.49 -9.05 4.04
CA LEU A 334 -2.26 -10.20 4.88
C LEU A 334 -0.80 -10.25 5.34
N TYR A 335 -0.64 -10.02 6.65
CA TYR A 335 0.58 -10.08 7.45
C TYR A 335 1.61 -8.99 7.16
N THR A 336 1.13 -7.85 6.64
CA THR A 336 1.94 -6.66 6.43
C THR A 336 2.71 -6.21 7.68
N SER A 337 3.99 -5.95 7.48
CA SER A 337 4.91 -5.36 8.44
C SER A 337 4.88 -3.83 8.41
N PHE A 338 4.32 -3.25 7.35
CA PHE A 338 4.44 -1.83 7.08
C PHE A 338 3.34 -1.03 7.79
N GLY A 339 3.70 0.16 8.28
CA GLY A 339 2.84 0.99 9.13
C GLY A 339 1.50 1.33 8.48
N VAL A 340 0.41 1.08 9.20
CA VAL A 340 -0.96 1.42 8.79
C VAL A 340 -1.54 2.34 9.86
N SER A 341 -2.23 3.42 9.50
CA SER A 341 -2.76 4.36 10.49
C SER A 341 -3.94 3.75 11.24
N SER A 342 -4.08 4.04 12.55
CA SER A 342 -5.30 3.71 13.29
C SER A 342 -6.51 4.56 12.88
N ASN A 343 -6.28 5.63 12.13
CA ASN A 343 -7.30 6.50 11.57
C ASN A 343 -7.81 6.05 10.19
N ASN A 344 -7.40 4.87 9.72
CA ASN A 344 -8.03 4.22 8.57
C ASN A 344 -9.51 3.99 8.84
N SER A 345 -10.34 4.56 7.97
CA SER A 345 -11.74 4.76 8.33
C SER A 345 -12.73 4.21 7.31
N VAL A 346 -13.92 3.91 7.81
CA VAL A 346 -15.12 3.65 7.04
C VAL A 346 -16.23 4.62 7.44
N GLU A 347 -17.10 4.93 6.48
CA GLU A 347 -18.30 5.72 6.67
C GLU A 347 -19.37 5.33 5.65
N HIS A 348 -20.62 5.18 6.08
CA HIS A 348 -21.75 4.84 5.21
C HIS A 348 -21.53 3.56 4.39
N VAL A 349 -20.86 2.56 4.97
CA VAL A 349 -20.63 1.28 4.31
C VAL A 349 -21.77 0.31 4.58
N LYS A 350 -22.13 -0.49 3.58
CA LYS A 350 -23.23 -1.45 3.65
C LYS A 350 -22.74 -2.87 3.37
N PHE A 351 -23.17 -3.82 4.19
CA PHE A 351 -22.86 -5.24 4.03
C PHE A 351 -24.14 -6.01 3.66
N VAL A 352 -24.13 -6.71 2.52
CA VAL A 352 -25.25 -7.53 2.03
C VAL A 352 -24.75 -8.96 1.83
N ASN A 353 -25.20 -9.91 2.66
CA ASN A 353 -24.67 -11.27 2.65
C ASN A 353 -23.13 -11.27 2.71
N ALA A 354 -22.57 -10.49 3.62
CA ALA A 354 -21.14 -10.26 3.67
C ALA A 354 -20.69 -10.20 5.12
N LYS A 355 -19.65 -10.96 5.45
CA LYS A 355 -18.93 -10.81 6.71
C LYS A 355 -18.11 -9.51 6.65
N PRO A 356 -18.41 -8.49 7.48
CA PRO A 356 -17.81 -7.15 7.33
C PRO A 356 -16.29 -7.12 7.43
N VAL A 357 -15.74 -7.83 8.41
CA VAL A 357 -14.29 -7.91 8.63
C VAL A 357 -13.90 -9.37 8.86
N TYR A 358 -12.73 -9.76 8.37
CA TYR A 358 -12.11 -11.03 8.71
C TYR A 358 -10.60 -10.90 8.81
N PHE A 359 -10.06 -11.08 10.01
CA PHE A 359 -8.61 -11.15 10.23
C PHE A 359 -8.17 -12.62 10.30
N PRO A 360 -7.82 -13.27 9.18
CA PRO A 360 -7.42 -14.68 9.20
C PRO A 360 -6.23 -14.94 10.13
N PRO A 361 -6.16 -16.14 10.74
CA PRO A 361 -4.96 -16.57 11.44
C PRO A 361 -3.76 -16.53 10.51
N MET A 362 -2.59 -16.16 11.06
CA MET A 362 -1.39 -15.98 10.25
C MET A 362 -0.85 -17.29 9.70
N GLU A 363 -1.14 -17.55 8.42
CA GLU A 363 -0.61 -18.68 7.67
C GLU A 363 0.37 -18.21 6.59
N ARG A 364 1.65 -18.62 6.68
CA ARG A 364 2.72 -18.14 5.80
C ARG A 364 2.36 -18.19 4.30
N LYS A 365 1.60 -19.19 3.85
CA LYS A 365 1.19 -19.36 2.45
C LYS A 365 0.26 -18.24 1.93
N TRP A 366 -0.52 -17.59 2.80
CA TRP A 366 -1.39 -16.48 2.40
C TRP A 366 -0.69 -15.13 2.47
N GLY A 367 0.46 -15.07 3.16
CA GLY A 367 1.21 -13.84 3.34
C GLY A 367 1.69 -13.26 2.02
N ASN A 368 1.43 -11.98 1.83
CA ASN A 368 2.02 -11.20 0.74
C ASN A 368 3.39 -10.68 1.19
N ASP A 369 3.41 -10.09 2.38
CA ASP A 369 4.60 -9.77 3.18
C ASP A 369 4.74 -10.78 4.32
N ASN A 370 5.91 -11.39 4.46
CA ASN A 370 6.23 -12.34 5.52
C ASN A 370 7.33 -11.81 6.47
N GLY A 371 7.44 -10.49 6.59
CA GLY A 371 8.34 -9.81 7.51
C GLY A 371 7.91 -9.91 8.99
N GLY A 372 7.99 -8.79 9.72
CA GLY A 372 7.66 -8.74 11.15
C GLY A 372 6.15 -8.79 11.46
N SER A 373 5.30 -8.50 10.46
CA SER A 373 3.84 -8.46 10.55
C SER A 373 3.29 -7.51 11.61
N THR A 374 4.08 -6.50 12.00
CA THR A 374 3.78 -5.58 13.11
C THR A 374 2.44 -4.85 12.91
N ALA A 375 2.17 -4.39 11.69
CA ALA A 375 0.93 -3.67 11.42
C ALA A 375 -0.29 -4.59 11.39
N TYR A 376 -0.16 -5.80 10.84
CA TYR A 376 -1.24 -6.79 10.88
C TYR A 376 -1.60 -7.21 12.31
N LYS A 377 -0.59 -7.47 13.16
CA LYS A 377 -0.77 -7.81 14.59
C LYS A 377 -1.41 -6.70 15.42
N THR A 378 -1.55 -5.51 14.83
CA THR A 378 -2.15 -4.34 15.46
C THR A 378 -3.21 -3.74 14.53
N ALA A 379 -3.86 -4.57 13.71
CA ALA A 379 -4.90 -4.13 12.79
C ALA A 379 -6.07 -3.49 13.55
N VAL A 380 -6.55 -2.37 13.01
CA VAL A 380 -7.61 -1.56 13.59
C VAL A 380 -8.34 -0.78 12.49
N ILE A 381 -9.67 -0.82 12.47
CA ILE A 381 -10.46 -0.06 11.50
C ILE A 381 -11.39 0.88 12.26
N ARG A 382 -11.34 2.17 11.97
CA ARG A 382 -12.23 3.18 12.55
C ARG A 382 -13.57 3.20 11.80
N ASP A 383 -14.65 3.05 12.54
CA ASP A 383 -16.01 3.18 12.07
C ASP A 383 -16.59 4.50 12.55
N LYS A 384 -16.68 5.47 11.65
CA LYS A 384 -17.09 6.83 11.99
C LYS A 384 -18.56 6.90 12.37
N ASP A 385 -19.43 6.18 11.67
CA ASP A 385 -20.88 6.30 11.76
C ASP A 385 -21.58 5.08 12.38
N GLY A 386 -20.86 3.99 12.63
CA GLY A 386 -21.40 2.78 13.23
C GLY A 386 -21.86 1.74 12.20
N SER A 387 -21.37 1.82 10.96
CA SER A 387 -21.67 0.89 9.87
C SER A 387 -21.34 -0.58 10.19
N PHE A 388 -20.41 -0.86 11.11
CA PHE A 388 -20.11 -2.21 11.61
C PHE A 388 -21.00 -2.67 12.79
N GLY A 389 -21.97 -1.85 13.20
CA GLY A 389 -22.91 -2.17 14.29
C GLY A 389 -22.45 -1.77 15.68
N GLY A 390 -21.22 -1.23 15.82
CA GLY A 390 -20.68 -0.74 17.09
C GLY A 390 -21.25 0.62 17.53
N GLY A 391 -21.98 1.32 16.66
CA GLY A 391 -22.36 2.72 16.82
C GLY A 391 -21.23 3.69 16.41
N PRO A 392 -21.53 5.00 16.34
CA PRO A 392 -20.56 6.00 15.87
C PRO A 392 -19.27 6.02 16.69
N ASN A 393 -18.16 6.31 16.04
CA ASN A 393 -16.80 6.30 16.62
C ASN A 393 -16.50 4.98 17.37
N SER A 394 -16.73 3.87 16.68
CA SER A 394 -16.28 2.55 17.13
C SER A 394 -15.08 2.08 16.31
N TYR A 395 -14.38 1.07 16.79
CA TYR A 395 -13.19 0.53 16.18
C TYR A 395 -13.27 -1.00 16.13
N VAL A 396 -12.90 -1.59 14.99
CA VAL A 396 -12.76 -3.03 14.83
C VAL A 396 -11.29 -3.40 15.01
N LEU A 397 -10.98 -4.13 16.06
CA LEU A 397 -9.62 -4.53 16.44
C LEU A 397 -9.41 -6.02 16.20
N ILE A 398 -8.20 -6.40 15.81
CA ILE A 398 -7.81 -7.82 15.78
C ILE A 398 -7.96 -8.47 17.16
N ASN A 399 -8.54 -9.67 17.18
CA ASN A 399 -8.79 -10.45 18.39
C ASN A 399 -8.69 -11.96 18.07
N ASP A 400 -7.48 -12.44 17.82
CA ASP A 400 -7.15 -13.80 17.38
C ASP A 400 -6.66 -14.73 18.51
N GLY A 401 -6.66 -14.25 19.75
CA GLY A 401 -6.16 -14.92 20.95
C GLY A 401 -4.65 -14.78 21.16
N VAL A 402 -3.89 -14.41 20.13
CA VAL A 402 -2.41 -14.36 20.16
C VAL A 402 -1.90 -12.92 20.11
N ASN A 403 -2.50 -12.12 19.24
CA ASN A 403 -2.22 -10.71 18.97
C ASN A 403 -3.38 -9.82 19.42
N ASP A 404 -4.21 -10.30 20.36
CA ASP A 404 -5.29 -9.52 20.94
C ASP A 404 -4.78 -8.14 21.36
N SER A 405 -5.45 -7.11 20.88
CA SER A 405 -5.09 -5.74 21.23
C SER A 405 -5.29 -5.48 22.73
N ILE A 406 -4.39 -4.75 23.37
CA ILE A 406 -4.62 -4.23 24.74
C ILE A 406 -5.77 -3.22 24.78
N ALA A 407 -6.17 -2.66 23.62
CA ALA A 407 -7.37 -1.85 23.48
C ALA A 407 -8.66 -2.68 23.59
N ALA A 408 -8.61 -3.96 23.20
CA ALA A 408 -9.76 -4.86 23.27
C ALA A 408 -10.01 -5.32 24.72
N ASP A 409 -11.26 -5.26 25.13
CA ASP A 409 -11.71 -5.56 26.49
C ASP A 409 -13.06 -6.25 26.40
N ALA A 410 -13.15 -7.51 26.83
CA ALA A 410 -14.36 -8.32 26.67
C ALA A 410 -15.58 -7.75 27.43
N GLU A 411 -15.36 -6.91 28.44
CA GLU A 411 -16.44 -6.25 29.18
C GLU A 411 -16.97 -4.99 28.47
N ALA A 412 -16.14 -4.39 27.62
CA ALA A 412 -16.40 -3.08 27.00
C ALA A 412 -16.39 -3.10 25.46
N CYS A 413 -16.21 -4.27 24.87
CA CYS A 413 -16.20 -4.51 23.44
C CYS A 413 -17.07 -5.71 23.10
N GLU A 414 -17.71 -5.67 21.94
CA GLU A 414 -18.41 -6.82 21.40
C GLU A 414 -17.41 -7.73 20.67
N ILE A 415 -17.20 -8.93 21.19
CA ILE A 415 -16.35 -9.92 20.52
C ILE A 415 -17.11 -10.52 19.33
N LYS A 416 -16.48 -10.54 18.16
CA LYS A 416 -17.00 -11.12 16.91
C LYS A 416 -16.14 -12.31 16.50
N PRO A 417 -16.36 -13.53 17.05
CA PRO A 417 -15.47 -14.68 16.82
C PRO A 417 -15.30 -15.04 15.34
N THR A 418 -16.36 -14.93 14.55
CA THR A 418 -16.34 -15.22 13.11
C THR A 418 -15.50 -14.24 12.30
N TRP A 419 -15.29 -13.03 12.82
CA TRP A 419 -14.47 -11.97 12.22
C TRP A 419 -13.02 -12.04 12.73
N ILE A 420 -12.79 -12.77 13.82
CA ILE A 420 -11.52 -12.77 14.58
C ILE A 420 -11.20 -11.32 15.02
N ALA A 421 -12.23 -10.65 15.53
CA ALA A 421 -12.18 -9.24 15.85
C ALA A 421 -12.99 -8.89 17.10
N ALA A 422 -12.72 -7.72 17.66
CA ALA A 422 -13.50 -7.06 18.70
C ALA A 422 -13.97 -5.69 18.22
N VAL A 423 -15.24 -5.36 18.43
CA VAL A 423 -15.81 -4.05 18.11
C VAL A 423 -15.90 -3.25 19.40
N CYS A 424 -15.13 -2.17 19.49
CA CYS A 424 -14.98 -1.37 20.70
C CYS A 424 -15.43 0.07 20.45
N ARG A 425 -16.23 0.64 21.36
CA ARG A 425 -16.50 2.09 21.34
C ARG A 425 -15.36 2.87 21.97
N GLY A 426 -15.22 4.12 21.55
CA GLY A 426 -14.25 5.06 22.10
C GLY A 426 -12.99 5.13 21.25
N ASP A 427 -12.27 6.24 21.40
CA ASP A 427 -11.10 6.59 20.62
C ASP A 427 -9.97 5.55 20.80
N VAL A 428 -9.38 5.12 19.68
CA VAL A 428 -8.27 4.17 19.64
C VAL A 428 -7.14 4.72 18.79
N GLY A 429 -5.95 4.75 19.40
CA GLY A 429 -4.71 5.19 18.78
C GLY A 429 -3.58 4.21 19.05
N ARG A 430 -2.34 4.71 18.95
CA ARG A 430 -1.11 3.92 19.10
C ARG A 430 -0.42 4.23 20.42
N LEU A 431 0.01 3.18 21.11
CA LEU A 431 0.88 3.22 22.28
C LEU A 431 2.26 2.66 21.90
N ASN A 432 3.31 3.40 22.22
CA ASN A 432 4.68 2.90 22.21
C ASN A 432 5.30 3.06 23.61
N VAL A 433 5.98 2.01 24.06
CA VAL A 433 6.73 1.99 25.33
C VAL A 433 8.17 1.55 25.06
N GLY A 434 9.11 2.50 25.10
CA GLY A 434 10.48 2.32 24.60
C GLY A 434 11.58 2.93 25.49
N GLY A 435 12.85 2.76 25.11
CA GLY A 435 13.98 3.45 25.76
C GLY A 435 14.13 4.92 25.28
N PRO A 436 15.05 5.70 25.89
CA PRO A 436 15.30 7.09 25.50
C PRO A 436 15.67 7.19 24.01
N GLY A 437 14.94 8.00 23.24
CA GLY A 437 15.13 8.13 21.77
C GLY A 437 14.32 7.15 20.91
N GLY A 438 13.48 6.30 21.50
CA GLY A 438 12.60 5.34 20.82
C GLY A 438 11.33 5.92 20.18
N GLY A 439 11.22 7.24 19.99
CA GLY A 439 10.01 7.91 19.47
C GLY A 439 9.72 7.68 17.98
N ARG A 440 10.62 7.05 17.23
CA ARG A 440 10.32 6.52 15.89
C ARG A 440 9.76 5.11 16.06
N GLY A 441 8.45 5.02 16.28
CA GLY A 441 7.75 3.80 16.66
C GLY A 441 7.91 2.66 15.66
N ALA A 442 7.55 1.44 16.09
CA ALA A 442 7.48 0.23 15.28
C ALA A 442 6.50 0.32 14.08
N PHE A 443 5.83 1.46 13.93
CA PHE A 443 4.85 1.81 12.92
C PHE A 443 5.35 2.88 11.93
N ALA A 444 6.56 3.42 12.12
CA ALA A 444 7.24 4.21 11.09
C ALA A 444 7.86 3.22 10.09
N GLY A 445 7.35 3.18 8.86
CA GLY A 445 7.83 2.27 7.83
C GLY A 445 9.35 2.38 7.61
N PRO A 446 10.03 1.31 7.17
CA PRO A 446 11.46 1.36 6.83
C PRO A 446 11.80 2.35 5.68
N GLY A 447 10.79 2.85 4.98
CA GLY A 447 10.90 3.65 3.77
C GLY A 447 11.00 5.16 3.95
N GLY A 448 11.30 5.66 5.15
CA GLY A 448 11.68 7.07 5.36
C GLY A 448 13.03 7.39 4.71
N GLY A 449 13.10 7.29 3.38
CA GLY A 449 14.20 7.75 2.57
C GLY A 449 14.43 9.22 2.86
N ARG A 450 15.67 9.57 3.20
CA ARG A 450 16.12 10.95 3.20
C ARG A 450 15.71 11.55 1.86
N GLY A 451 14.87 12.58 1.88
CA GLY A 451 14.70 13.44 0.72
C GLY A 451 16.09 13.83 0.23
N ILE A 452 16.43 13.41 -0.99
CA ILE A 452 17.58 13.97 -1.68
C ILE A 452 17.15 15.41 -1.96
N ALA A 453 17.57 16.33 -1.10
CA ALA A 453 17.51 17.74 -1.40
C ALA A 453 18.20 17.96 -2.76
N PRO A 454 17.60 18.73 -3.68
CA PRO A 454 18.26 19.04 -4.94
C PRO A 454 19.50 19.86 -4.62
N ALA A 455 20.67 19.38 -5.04
CA ALA A 455 21.87 20.20 -5.04
C ALA A 455 21.63 21.36 -6.02
N GLY A 456 21.29 22.53 -5.47
CA GLY A 456 21.11 23.75 -6.22
C GLY A 456 22.40 24.13 -6.94
N ALA A 457 22.31 24.25 -8.26
CA ALA A 457 23.31 24.90 -9.08
C ALA A 457 23.12 26.43 -9.02
N ALA A 458 24.20 27.18 -8.76
CA ALA A 458 24.58 28.46 -9.37
C ALA A 458 25.90 29.00 -8.73
N PRO A 459 26.58 30.03 -9.26
CA PRO A 459 27.47 29.93 -10.44
C PRO A 459 28.86 30.61 -10.24
N GLY A 460 29.83 30.25 -11.10
CA GLY A 460 30.84 31.21 -11.59
C GLY A 460 32.25 31.21 -10.99
N ALA A 461 33.22 31.12 -11.92
CA ALA A 461 34.60 31.67 -11.95
C ALA A 461 35.74 30.63 -11.97
N GLY A 462 36.36 30.45 -13.15
CA GLY A 462 37.63 29.72 -13.34
C GLY A 462 38.86 30.59 -13.05
N PRO A 463 40.04 30.38 -13.67
CA PRO A 463 40.58 29.15 -14.27
C PRO A 463 42.03 28.84 -13.80
N GLY A 464 42.54 27.65 -14.15
CA GLY A 464 43.97 27.31 -14.10
C GLY A 464 44.22 25.94 -13.46
N GLY A 465 45.04 25.04 -13.97
CA GLY A 465 45.91 25.01 -15.14
C GLY A 465 46.79 23.76 -15.00
N GLY A 466 47.20 23.18 -16.14
CA GLY A 466 48.47 22.45 -16.20
C GLY A 466 48.47 20.92 -16.09
N ARG A 467 48.62 20.29 -17.27
CA ARG A 467 49.61 19.24 -17.64
C ARG A 467 49.53 17.83 -17.01
N GLY A 468 49.19 16.88 -17.88
CA GLY A 468 50.19 15.91 -18.39
C GLY A 468 50.21 14.50 -17.77
N PRO A 469 50.73 13.49 -18.51
CA PRO A 469 49.99 12.25 -18.77
C PRO A 469 50.64 10.97 -18.20
N GLY A 470 49.87 9.88 -18.10
CA GLY A 470 50.39 8.55 -17.81
C GLY A 470 49.38 7.46 -18.18
N GLY A 471 49.72 6.67 -19.20
CA GLY A 471 48.85 5.62 -19.77
C GLY A 471 48.81 4.32 -18.98
N GLY A 472 48.10 3.34 -19.56
CA GLY A 472 48.20 1.94 -19.13
C GLY A 472 46.90 1.17 -19.31
N GLN A 473 46.85 0.38 -20.38
CA GLN A 473 45.86 -0.64 -20.70
C GLN A 473 45.66 -1.65 -19.56
N GLY A 474 44.49 -2.29 -19.51
CA GLY A 474 44.41 -3.64 -18.93
C GLY A 474 43.02 -4.08 -18.49
N GLY A 475 42.39 -4.92 -19.31
CA GLY A 475 41.68 -6.10 -18.81
C GLY A 475 40.22 -5.91 -18.41
N ALA A 476 39.35 -6.05 -19.41
CA ALA A 476 38.05 -6.67 -19.19
C ALA A 476 38.26 -8.09 -18.63
N ALA A 477 37.70 -8.36 -17.46
CA ALA A 477 37.55 -9.71 -16.94
C ALA A 477 36.12 -9.86 -16.40
N VAL A 478 35.30 -10.48 -17.25
CA VAL A 478 34.12 -11.24 -16.84
C VAL A 478 34.56 -12.29 -15.83
N ALA A 479 33.97 -12.26 -14.64
CA ALA A 479 34.00 -13.39 -13.73
C ALA A 479 32.59 -13.55 -13.14
N GLY A 480 31.84 -14.46 -13.75
CA GLY A 480 30.67 -15.06 -13.13
C GLY A 480 31.12 -15.79 -11.87
N GLY A 481 30.47 -15.46 -10.77
CA GLY A 481 30.55 -16.20 -9.52
C GLY A 481 29.13 -16.45 -9.04
N ALA A 482 28.62 -17.65 -9.35
CA ALA A 482 27.52 -18.23 -8.61
C ALA A 482 27.98 -18.36 -7.14
N GLY A 483 27.58 -17.40 -6.31
CA GLY A 483 27.82 -17.39 -4.89
C GLY A 483 26.47 -17.31 -4.20
N ALA A 484 26.16 -18.33 -3.39
CA ALA A 484 25.13 -18.28 -2.37
C ALA A 484 25.37 -17.04 -1.48
N GLY A 485 24.71 -15.93 -1.82
CA GLY A 485 24.82 -14.65 -1.14
C GLY A 485 23.87 -14.62 0.05
N GLY A 486 24.45 -14.80 1.23
CA GLY A 486 23.74 -14.89 2.50
C GLY A 486 22.88 -13.68 2.85
N ARG A 487 22.00 -13.95 3.81
CA ARG A 487 21.22 -13.01 4.62
C ARG A 487 21.97 -11.68 4.84
N GLY A 488 21.74 -10.71 3.98
CA GLY A 488 22.06 -9.31 4.22
C GLY A 488 21.03 -8.73 5.18
N GLY A 489 21.07 -9.15 6.44
CA GLY A 489 20.38 -8.43 7.49
C GLY A 489 20.96 -7.02 7.53
N PHE A 490 20.12 -6.00 7.33
CA PHE A 490 20.40 -4.68 7.86
C PHE A 490 20.31 -4.77 9.38
N GLY A 491 21.32 -5.42 9.98
CA GLY A 491 21.64 -5.23 11.38
C GLY A 491 22.07 -3.78 11.51
N ARG A 492 21.14 -2.90 11.89
CA ARG A 492 21.53 -1.87 12.84
C ARG A 492 22.24 -2.62 13.95
N ALA A 493 23.48 -2.25 14.25
CA ALA A 493 24.14 -2.69 15.47
C ALA A 493 23.17 -2.35 16.61
N GLY A 494 22.42 -3.35 17.07
CA GLY A 494 21.49 -3.20 18.16
C GLY A 494 22.34 -2.88 19.36
N GLY A 495 22.07 -1.75 20.03
CA GLY A 495 22.56 -1.55 21.38
C GLY A 495 22.21 -2.77 22.25
N PRO A 496 22.84 -2.93 23.41
CA PRO A 496 22.58 -4.06 24.30
C PRO A 496 21.08 -4.26 24.49
N ALA A 497 20.64 -5.52 24.38
CA ALA A 497 19.23 -5.89 24.51
C ALA A 497 18.68 -5.29 25.80
N GLN A 498 17.70 -4.40 25.66
CA GLN A 498 17.07 -3.76 26.81
C GLN A 498 16.19 -4.78 27.52
N PRO A 499 16.03 -4.69 28.85
CA PRO A 499 15.06 -5.52 29.57
C PRO A 499 13.66 -5.46 28.94
N PRO A 500 12.87 -6.53 29.01
CA PRO A 500 11.52 -6.55 28.44
C PRO A 500 10.61 -5.53 29.13
N VAL A 501 9.55 -5.14 28.42
CA VAL A 501 8.44 -4.35 28.96
C VAL A 501 7.19 -5.21 28.89
N VAL A 502 6.49 -5.34 30.02
CA VAL A 502 5.21 -6.03 30.13
C VAL A 502 4.14 -5.00 30.43
N LEU A 503 3.14 -4.90 29.56
CA LEU A 503 1.93 -4.13 29.80
C LEU A 503 0.88 -5.05 30.41
N SER A 504 0.17 -4.60 31.44
CA SER A 504 -0.92 -5.38 32.04
C SER A 504 -2.20 -4.55 32.18
N ARG A 505 -3.33 -5.17 31.83
CA ARG A 505 -4.68 -4.61 31.95
C ARG A 505 -5.67 -5.74 32.18
N ASN A 506 -6.61 -5.54 33.12
CA ASN A 506 -7.67 -6.52 33.46
C ASN A 506 -7.15 -7.94 33.72
N GLY A 507 -5.97 -8.07 34.35
CA GLY A 507 -5.35 -9.37 34.64
C GLY A 507 -4.68 -10.08 33.45
N LYS A 508 -4.69 -9.47 32.26
CA LYS A 508 -3.97 -9.97 31.07
C LYS A 508 -2.62 -9.25 30.92
N GLU A 509 -1.61 -9.98 30.47
CA GLU A 509 -0.27 -9.47 30.22
C GLU A 509 0.05 -9.45 28.72
N TYR A 510 0.76 -8.41 28.29
CA TYR A 510 1.13 -8.17 26.90
C TYR A 510 2.62 -7.86 26.83
N ASN A 511 3.38 -8.77 26.22
CA ASN A 511 4.84 -8.65 26.04
C ASN A 511 5.16 -7.87 24.75
N VAL A 512 4.86 -6.57 24.74
CA VAL A 512 4.99 -5.72 23.56
C VAL A 512 5.51 -4.33 23.92
N THR A 513 6.26 -3.71 22.99
CA THR A 513 6.71 -2.32 23.10
C THR A 513 5.93 -1.35 22.21
N GLY A 514 4.98 -1.87 21.43
CA GLY A 514 4.10 -1.09 20.55
C GLY A 514 2.78 -1.83 20.31
N THR A 515 1.65 -1.14 20.42
CA THR A 515 0.30 -1.72 20.27
C THR A 515 -0.76 -0.63 20.05
N ASN A 516 -2.01 -1.02 19.81
CA ASN A 516 -3.15 -0.08 19.88
C ASN A 516 -3.57 0.16 21.32
N VAL A 517 -4.09 1.32 21.63
CA VAL A 517 -4.63 1.64 22.96
C VAL A 517 -5.94 2.40 22.84
N ARG A 518 -6.89 2.06 23.73
CA ARG A 518 -8.16 2.78 23.84
C ARG A 518 -8.01 3.92 24.86
N ALA A 519 -8.54 5.10 24.52
CA ALA A 519 -8.61 6.22 25.44
C ALA A 519 -9.40 5.86 26.71
N GLY A 520 -9.05 6.50 27.82
CA GLY A 520 -9.70 6.30 29.12
C GLY A 520 -9.27 5.01 29.84
N THR A 521 -8.14 4.42 29.47
CA THR A 521 -7.65 3.16 30.08
C THR A 521 -6.53 3.41 31.08
N GLU A 522 -6.46 2.56 32.11
CA GLU A 522 -5.34 2.47 33.05
C GLU A 522 -4.53 1.20 32.73
N ILE A 523 -3.21 1.33 32.60
CA ILE A 523 -2.30 0.25 32.20
C ILE A 523 -1.15 0.17 33.19
N LYS A 524 -0.85 -1.03 33.69
CA LYS A 524 0.35 -1.26 34.48
C LYS A 524 1.53 -1.56 33.58
N VAL A 525 2.67 -0.91 33.81
CA VAL A 525 3.90 -1.08 33.05
C VAL A 525 4.98 -1.67 33.95
N THR A 526 5.36 -2.93 33.68
CA THR A 526 6.40 -3.64 34.45
C THR A 526 7.65 -3.83 33.60
N THR A 527 8.79 -3.37 34.09
CA THR A 527 10.08 -3.50 33.41
C THR A 527 11.25 -3.25 34.35
N GLU A 528 12.41 -3.86 34.10
CA GLU A 528 13.66 -3.59 34.82
C GLU A 528 14.44 -2.39 34.24
N ARG A 529 13.92 -1.75 33.17
CA ARG A 529 14.56 -0.57 32.58
C ARG A 529 14.66 0.57 33.61
N PRO A 530 15.79 1.30 33.65
CA PRO A 530 15.94 2.47 34.54
C PRO A 530 15.10 3.66 34.07
N SER A 531 14.78 3.73 32.78
CA SER A 531 13.87 4.72 32.22
C SER A 531 13.05 4.14 31.05
N VAL A 532 11.85 4.66 30.86
CA VAL A 532 10.99 4.36 29.70
C VAL A 532 10.34 5.62 29.15
N SER A 533 10.06 5.63 27.86
CA SER A 533 9.25 6.64 27.18
C SER A 533 7.87 6.07 26.94
N LEU A 534 6.84 6.79 27.40
CA LEU A 534 5.43 6.51 27.17
C LEU A 534 4.96 7.45 26.08
N SER A 535 4.60 6.92 24.91
CA SER A 535 4.21 7.73 23.75
C SER A 535 2.83 7.32 23.24
N LEU A 536 1.94 8.30 23.12
CA LEU A 536 0.60 8.17 22.54
C LEU A 536 0.54 8.95 21.23
N ASN A 537 0.12 8.28 20.16
CA ASN A 537 -0.08 8.88 18.84
C ASN A 537 -1.46 8.48 18.29
N GLU A 538 -1.96 9.21 17.30
CA GLU A 538 -3.20 8.91 16.57
C GLU A 538 -4.50 8.89 17.42
N LEU A 539 -4.44 9.30 18.69
CA LEU A 539 -5.61 9.57 19.54
C LEU A 539 -6.10 11.00 19.32
N ASP A 540 -7.40 11.22 19.43
CA ASP A 540 -8.05 12.53 19.41
C ASP A 540 -7.48 13.45 20.51
N ALA A 541 -7.52 14.76 20.28
CA ALA A 541 -7.02 15.74 21.25
C ALA A 541 -7.82 15.67 22.56
N GLY A 542 -7.12 15.57 23.69
CA GLY A 542 -7.73 15.43 25.02
C GLY A 542 -8.02 13.99 25.44
N SER A 543 -7.94 13.00 24.54
CA SER A 543 -7.94 11.59 24.90
C SER A 543 -6.73 11.27 25.77
N TRP A 544 -6.86 10.30 26.69
CA TRP A 544 -5.81 10.05 27.69
C TRP A 544 -5.65 8.57 28.01
N VAL A 545 -4.48 8.22 28.53
CA VAL A 545 -4.16 6.92 29.13
C VAL A 545 -3.41 7.16 30.44
N ILE A 546 -3.73 6.40 31.48
CA ILE A 546 -2.99 6.44 32.76
C ILE A 546 -2.11 5.20 32.86
N PHE A 547 -0.88 5.40 33.32
CA PHE A 547 0.10 4.35 33.52
C PHE A 547 0.47 4.22 34.99
N GLU A 548 0.38 3.01 35.54
CA GLU A 548 0.97 2.64 36.83
C GLU A 548 2.38 2.08 36.57
N LEU A 549 3.41 2.69 37.16
CA LEU A 549 4.81 2.30 37.00
C LEU A 549 5.46 1.97 38.36
N PRO A 550 5.43 0.70 38.80
CA PRO A 550 6.01 0.28 40.07
C PRO A 550 7.52 0.54 40.18
N GLY A 551 7.93 1.17 41.28
CA GLY A 551 9.34 1.51 41.56
C GLY A 551 9.93 2.62 40.67
N PHE A 552 9.11 3.32 39.88
CA PHE A 552 9.48 4.57 39.24
C PHE A 552 9.19 5.75 40.17
N THR A 553 9.94 6.85 40.07
CA THR A 553 9.80 7.99 40.99
C THR A 553 9.67 9.35 40.30
N THR A 554 10.08 9.47 39.04
CA THR A 554 10.17 10.75 38.33
C THR A 554 9.59 10.69 36.92
N ALA A 555 8.97 11.80 36.51
CA ALA A 555 8.56 12.07 35.12
C ALA A 555 9.25 13.34 34.62
N ALA A 556 9.76 13.31 33.39
CA ALA A 556 10.49 14.42 32.79
C ALA A 556 9.57 15.60 32.39
N SER A 557 8.26 15.36 32.28
CA SER A 557 7.26 16.35 31.91
C SER A 557 5.91 16.03 32.54
N GLY A 558 5.00 17.01 32.53
CA GLY A 558 3.67 16.94 33.11
C GLY A 558 3.57 17.63 34.47
N ALA A 559 2.35 18.06 34.82
CA ALA A 559 2.10 18.73 36.10
C ALA A 559 2.05 17.70 37.26
N PRO A 560 2.78 17.91 38.37
CA PRO A 560 2.61 17.08 39.56
C PRO A 560 1.21 17.24 40.14
N GLN A 561 0.65 16.16 40.68
CA GLN A 561 -0.65 16.13 41.35
C GLN A 561 -0.48 15.62 42.77
N ASP A 562 -1.39 16.02 43.67
CA ASP A 562 -1.31 15.67 45.10
C ASP A 562 -1.97 14.34 45.46
N SER A 563 -2.75 13.76 44.53
CA SER A 563 -3.41 12.46 44.71
C SER A 563 -3.71 11.78 43.38
N LEU A 564 -3.95 10.46 43.43
CA LEU A 564 -4.40 9.70 42.26
C LEU A 564 -5.77 10.19 41.73
N ASP A 565 -6.66 10.65 42.61
CA ASP A 565 -7.95 11.22 42.20
C ASP A 565 -7.78 12.57 41.48
N ALA A 566 -6.83 13.40 41.92
CA ALA A 566 -6.47 14.63 41.22
C ALA A 566 -5.87 14.32 39.85
N LEU A 567 -5.01 13.30 39.75
CA LEU A 567 -4.47 12.82 38.48
C LEU A 567 -5.57 12.38 37.50
N ARG A 568 -6.53 11.56 37.96
CA ARG A 568 -7.65 11.10 37.13
C ARG A 568 -8.49 12.26 36.58
N LYS A 569 -8.69 13.31 37.39
CA LYS A 569 -9.45 14.52 37.02
C LYS A 569 -8.66 15.54 36.19
N ALA A 570 -7.34 15.45 36.14
CA ALA A 570 -6.51 16.39 35.41
C ALA A 570 -6.81 16.36 33.90
N SER A 571 -6.88 17.54 33.25
CA SER A 571 -7.12 17.68 31.82
C SER A 571 -5.85 17.70 30.97
N ALA A 572 -4.68 17.82 31.61
CA ALA A 572 -3.38 17.87 30.96
C ALA A 572 -2.49 16.72 31.42
N THR A 573 -1.45 16.43 30.64
CA THR A 573 -0.41 15.46 31.00
C THR A 573 0.16 15.79 32.37
N SER A 574 0.14 14.80 33.26
CA SER A 574 0.39 14.97 34.68
C SER A 574 0.88 13.69 35.34
N TYR A 575 1.43 13.78 36.54
CA TYR A 575 1.88 12.61 37.29
C TYR A 575 1.61 12.74 38.79
N TYR A 576 1.46 11.61 39.46
CA TYR A 576 1.34 11.47 40.91
C TYR A 576 2.33 10.42 41.38
N LYS A 577 3.19 10.78 42.34
CA LYS A 577 4.10 9.84 42.97
C LYS A 577 3.44 9.26 44.22
N ASP A 578 3.05 8.00 44.15
CA ASP A 578 2.58 7.23 45.30
C ASP A 578 3.76 6.62 46.07
N LYS A 579 3.49 5.85 47.13
CA LYS A 579 4.51 5.21 47.97
C LYS A 579 5.40 4.25 47.18
N ASP A 580 4.80 3.39 46.36
CA ASP A 580 5.49 2.25 45.71
C ASP A 580 5.48 2.34 44.17
N ALA A 581 4.83 3.35 43.59
CA ALA A 581 4.69 3.52 42.14
C ALA A 581 4.59 4.99 41.71
N LEU A 582 4.99 5.26 40.47
CA LEU A 582 4.66 6.50 39.78
C LEU A 582 3.42 6.27 38.92
N TRP A 583 2.41 7.14 39.06
CA TRP A 583 1.25 7.19 38.21
C TRP A 583 1.38 8.34 37.22
N VAL A 584 1.22 8.08 35.92
CA VAL A 584 1.37 9.09 34.87
C VAL A 584 0.16 9.10 33.97
N LYS A 585 -0.52 10.24 33.88
CA LYS A 585 -1.58 10.49 32.89
C LYS A 585 -0.95 11.16 31.67
N VAL A 586 -0.98 10.49 30.54
CA VAL A 586 -0.57 11.06 29.25
C VAL A 586 -1.82 11.48 28.51
N VAL A 587 -1.94 12.77 28.20
CA VAL A 587 -3.06 13.34 27.43
C VAL A 587 -2.59 13.64 26.02
N SER A 588 -3.29 13.10 25.03
CA SER A 588 -3.02 13.30 23.60
C SER A 588 -3.19 14.76 23.21
N SER A 589 -2.24 15.27 22.45
CA SER A 589 -2.32 16.55 21.75
C SER A 589 -3.20 16.51 20.50
N GLY A 590 -3.70 15.32 20.11
CA GLY A 590 -4.39 15.08 18.85
C GLY A 590 -3.45 14.62 17.73
N ASP A 591 -4.04 13.97 16.73
CA ASP A 591 -3.40 13.72 15.43
C ASP A 591 -3.49 15.00 14.57
N SER A 592 -2.44 15.32 13.81
CA SER A 592 -2.46 16.42 12.83
C SER A 592 -3.42 16.14 11.65
N GLY A 593 -4.08 14.97 11.63
CA GLY A 593 -5.03 14.56 10.60
C GLY A 593 -4.37 14.07 9.31
N THR A 594 -3.08 14.40 9.13
CA THR A 594 -2.20 13.85 8.10
C THR A 594 -1.53 12.55 8.55
N GLY A 595 -1.65 12.16 9.84
CA GLY A 595 -1.09 10.97 10.50
C GLY A 595 0.43 10.98 10.72
N ALA A 596 1.11 12.10 10.42
CA ALA A 596 2.56 12.13 10.21
C ALA A 596 3.34 11.46 11.34
N PRO A 597 4.37 10.63 11.06
CA PRO A 597 5.20 10.04 12.11
C PRO A 597 5.83 11.15 12.97
N GLY A 598 5.38 11.27 14.22
CA GLY A 598 5.84 12.29 15.17
C GLY A 598 4.76 13.22 15.72
N GLY A 599 3.51 13.11 15.26
CA GLY A 599 2.36 13.69 15.95
C GLY A 599 1.99 12.83 17.18
N GLY A 600 2.05 13.41 18.38
CA GLY A 600 1.65 12.73 19.60
C GLY A 600 2.30 13.29 20.86
N THR A 601 1.91 12.71 22.00
CA THR A 601 2.41 13.13 23.32
C THR A 601 3.30 12.06 23.90
N SER A 602 4.50 12.47 24.35
CA SER A 602 5.49 11.57 24.94
C SER A 602 5.96 12.07 26.30
N VAL A 603 6.05 11.15 27.26
CA VAL A 603 6.57 11.40 28.61
C VAL A 603 7.67 10.39 28.91
N GLN A 604 8.86 10.86 29.27
CA GLN A 604 9.92 10.01 29.78
C GLN A 604 9.82 9.88 31.30
N VAL A 605 9.95 8.67 31.82
CA VAL A 605 9.85 8.36 33.26
C VAL A 605 11.06 7.55 33.70
N SER A 606 11.48 7.72 34.96
CA SER A 606 12.67 7.09 35.54
C SER A 606 12.48 6.63 36.98
N ARG A 607 13.28 5.62 37.36
CA ARG A 607 13.40 5.10 38.72
C ARG A 607 14.07 6.07 39.67
#